data_AF-A0A1Y3NPC3-F1
#
_entry.id   AF-A0A1Y3NPC3-F1
#
_cell.length_a   1.000
_cell.length_b   1.000
_cell.length_c   1.000
_cell.angle_alpha   90.00
_cell.angle_beta   90.00
_cell.angle_gamma   90.00
#
_symmetry.space_group_name_H-M   'P 1'
#
loop_
_entity.id
_entity.type
_entity.pdbx_description
1 polymer ?
#
loop_
_entity_poly.entity_id
_entity_poly.type
_entity_poly.pdbx_seq_one_letter_code
_entity_poly.pdbx_strand_id
1 'polypeptide(L)'
;MEVEETETKKVEKKDNEPKEFKNRQRVMLLCSRGITARHRHLMSDLQALLPHAKKDSKLDSKSRLYILNELADINNCNNCIYFEGRKHTDLYMWISKTPNGPSIKFHVTNIHTMSELHLTGNCLKGSRPIVSFDKTFDSTPHYKLIKEVLLHNFSTPTTSRRIKPFVDHVITFSIVDGRIWFRNYQVRIH
;
A
#
# COMPACT_ATOMS: atom_id res chain seq x y z
N MET A 1 29.31 -10.20 -60.13
CA MET A 1 28.83 -8.80 -60.15
C MET A 1 27.37 -8.91 -60.52
N GLU A 2 26.39 -8.59 -59.69
CA GLU A 2 26.32 -7.60 -58.60
C GLU A 2 25.54 -8.18 -57.41
N VAL A 3 25.91 -7.80 -56.19
CA VAL A 3 25.18 -8.12 -54.95
C VAL A 3 24.33 -6.89 -54.65
N GLU A 4 23.01 -6.99 -54.77
CA GLU A 4 22.11 -5.94 -54.30
C GLU A 4 21.99 -6.00 -52.77
N GLU A 5 22.63 -5.04 -52.11
CA GLU A 5 22.44 -4.78 -50.68
C GLU A 5 21.03 -4.22 -50.44
N THR A 6 20.22 -4.95 -49.66
CA THR A 6 18.94 -4.46 -49.18
C THR A 6 19.17 -3.60 -47.94
N GLU A 7 19.11 -2.28 -48.10
CA GLU A 7 19.15 -1.33 -46.99
C GLU A 7 17.95 -1.51 -46.05
N THR A 8 18.20 -2.08 -44.88
CA THR A 8 17.24 -2.06 -43.76
C THR A 8 17.08 -0.64 -43.23
N LYS A 9 15.95 0.02 -43.57
CA LYS A 9 15.51 1.27 -42.96
C LYS A 9 15.36 1.09 -41.44
N LYS A 10 16.28 1.68 -40.67
CA LYS A 10 16.12 1.86 -39.22
C LYS A 10 14.94 2.80 -38.98
N VAL A 11 13.87 2.27 -38.40
CA VAL A 11 12.75 3.07 -37.90
C VAL A 11 13.23 3.82 -36.67
N GLU A 12 13.57 5.09 -36.84
CA GLU A 12 13.81 6.02 -35.73
C GLU A 12 12.52 6.17 -34.91
N LYS A 13 12.52 5.65 -33.68
CA LYS A 13 11.42 5.88 -32.73
C LYS A 13 11.43 7.35 -32.34
N LYS A 14 10.39 8.08 -32.74
CA LYS A 14 10.14 9.46 -32.33
C LYS A 14 9.94 9.51 -30.80
N ASP A 15 10.82 10.21 -30.10
CA ASP A 15 10.81 10.46 -28.64
C ASP A 15 9.64 11.37 -28.14
N ASN A 16 8.58 11.53 -28.93
CA ASN A 16 7.48 12.48 -28.68
C ASN A 16 6.14 11.83 -28.30
N GLU A 17 6.13 10.56 -27.91
CA GLU A 17 4.94 10.00 -27.25
C GLU A 17 4.93 10.46 -25.78
N PRO A 18 3.80 11.00 -25.26
CA PRO A 18 3.71 11.35 -23.85
C PRO A 18 3.99 10.09 -23.03
N LYS A 19 5.05 10.12 -22.21
CA LYS A 19 5.41 9.01 -21.33
C LYS A 19 4.16 8.64 -20.52
N GLU A 20 3.58 7.49 -20.84
CA GLU A 20 2.42 6.94 -20.16
C GLU A 20 2.70 6.97 -18.65
N PHE A 21 1.84 7.66 -17.88
CA PHE A 21 2.03 7.81 -16.45
C PHE A 21 1.93 6.44 -15.77
N LYS A 22 3.09 5.88 -15.42
CA LYS A 22 3.17 4.57 -14.74
C LYS A 22 3.18 4.80 -13.25
N ASN A 23 2.06 4.46 -12.59
CA ASN A 23 1.98 4.46 -11.13
C ASN A 23 3.00 3.46 -10.56
N ARG A 24 4.05 3.95 -9.89
CA ARG A 24 5.11 3.16 -9.28
C ARG A 24 5.09 3.37 -7.77
N GLN A 25 4.45 2.44 -7.06
CA GLN A 25 4.43 2.43 -5.60
C GLN A 25 5.13 1.18 -5.07
N ARG A 26 5.95 1.38 -4.04
CA ARG A 26 6.52 0.32 -3.21
C ARG A 26 6.38 0.72 -1.76
N VAL A 27 5.84 -0.20 -0.97
CA VAL A 27 5.50 0.04 0.43
C VAL A 27 6.42 -0.81 1.29
N MET A 28 7.20 -0.18 2.15
CA MET A 28 7.91 -0.91 3.21
C MET A 28 6.95 -1.15 4.37
N LEU A 29 6.91 -2.39 4.88
CA LEU A 29 6.04 -2.78 5.99
C LEU A 29 6.88 -3.30 7.15
N LEU A 30 6.86 -2.61 8.28
CA LEU A 30 7.63 -3.02 9.45
C LEU A 30 6.95 -2.62 10.75
N CYS A 31 7.49 -3.07 11.88
CA CYS A 31 6.87 -2.87 13.18
C CYS A 31 7.91 -2.69 14.28
N SER A 32 7.49 -2.08 15.39
CA SER A 32 8.28 -1.96 16.61
C SER A 32 8.32 -3.27 17.38
N ARG A 33 9.24 -3.37 18.33
CA ARG A 33 9.11 -4.35 19.42
C ARG A 33 7.84 -4.10 20.24
N GLY A 34 7.28 -5.19 20.78
CA GLY A 34 6.11 -5.16 21.67
C GLY A 34 4.74 -5.20 20.99
N ILE A 35 4.66 -5.42 19.67
CA ILE A 35 3.38 -5.71 19.01
C ILE A 35 2.80 -7.08 19.44
N THR A 36 1.49 -7.16 19.59
CA THR A 36 0.79 -8.37 20.05
C THR A 36 0.67 -9.41 18.92
N ALA A 37 0.16 -10.61 19.24
CA ALA A 37 -0.19 -11.60 18.21
C ALA A 37 -1.18 -11.03 17.20
N ARG A 38 -2.27 -10.40 17.66
CA ARG A 38 -3.29 -9.77 16.80
C ARG A 38 -2.69 -8.73 15.85
N HIS A 39 -1.77 -7.88 16.34
CA HIS A 39 -1.10 -6.88 15.50
C HIS A 39 -0.22 -7.54 14.41
N ARG A 40 0.44 -8.67 14.72
CA ARG A 40 1.21 -9.44 13.74
C ARG A 40 0.33 -10.09 12.67
N HIS A 41 -0.87 -10.54 13.04
CA HIS A 41 -1.85 -11.05 12.09
C HIS A 41 -2.33 -9.93 11.15
N LEU A 42 -2.74 -8.79 11.69
CA LEU A 42 -3.11 -7.61 10.88
C LEU A 42 -2.02 -7.23 9.87
N MET A 43 -0.76 -7.18 10.31
CA MET A 43 0.37 -6.88 9.43
C MET A 43 0.56 -7.94 8.33
N SER A 44 0.35 -9.22 8.65
CA SER A 44 0.42 -10.30 7.66
C SER A 44 -0.73 -10.23 6.66
N ASP A 45 -1.94 -9.88 7.11
CA ASP A 45 -3.11 -9.68 6.26
C ASP A 45 -2.87 -8.53 5.27
N LEU A 46 -2.35 -7.39 5.74
CA LEU A 46 -1.97 -6.28 4.88
C LEU A 46 -0.87 -6.66 3.87
N GLN A 47 0.12 -7.45 4.29
CA GLN A 47 1.15 -7.95 3.36
C GLN A 47 0.54 -8.84 2.26
N ALA A 48 -0.50 -9.61 2.58
CA ALA A 48 -1.19 -10.45 1.61
C ALA A 48 -2.04 -9.62 0.63
N LEU A 49 -2.67 -8.54 1.11
CA LEU A 49 -3.45 -7.61 0.30
C LEU A 49 -2.60 -6.70 -0.59
N LEU A 50 -1.39 -6.36 -0.17
CA LEU A 50 -0.52 -5.39 -0.84
C LEU A 50 0.65 -6.13 -1.53
N PRO A 51 0.51 -6.56 -2.80
CA PRO A 51 1.56 -7.33 -3.48
C PRO A 51 2.86 -6.53 -3.73
N HIS A 52 2.77 -5.20 -3.73
CA HIS A 52 3.89 -4.26 -3.80
C HIS A 52 4.50 -3.93 -2.43
N ALA A 53 3.98 -4.51 -1.34
CA ALA A 53 4.56 -4.36 -0.02
C ALA A 53 5.76 -5.30 0.20
N LYS A 54 6.84 -4.76 0.77
CA LYS A 54 8.01 -5.49 1.23
C LYS A 54 8.06 -5.43 2.75
N LYS A 55 7.94 -6.60 3.38
CA LYS A 55 8.06 -6.73 4.84
C LYS A 55 9.53 -6.67 5.24
N ASP A 56 9.84 -5.87 6.25
CA ASP A 56 11.16 -5.80 6.90
C ASP A 56 11.10 -6.38 8.32
N SER A 57 12.29 -6.57 8.89
CA SER A 57 12.54 -6.90 10.28
C SER A 57 12.00 -5.84 11.25
N LYS A 58 11.90 -6.22 12.53
CA LYS A 58 11.37 -5.32 13.56
C LYS A 58 12.38 -4.23 13.87
N LEU A 59 11.91 -2.98 13.96
CA LEU A 59 12.72 -1.88 14.44
C LEU A 59 12.89 -1.98 15.96
N ASP A 60 14.14 -1.89 16.42
CA ASP A 60 14.47 -1.99 17.84
C ASP A 60 14.02 -0.73 18.62
N SER A 61 14.40 0.44 18.12
CA SER A 61 14.07 1.72 18.75
C SER A 61 12.72 2.28 18.27
N LYS A 62 11.97 2.86 19.21
CA LYS A 62 10.72 3.60 18.94
C LYS A 62 10.94 5.11 18.82
N SER A 63 12.10 5.63 19.23
CA SER A 63 12.38 7.07 19.27
C SER A 63 13.06 7.59 18.01
N ARG A 64 13.81 6.75 17.30
CA ARG A 64 14.59 7.12 16.11
C ARG A 64 13.86 6.77 14.82
N LEU A 65 12.74 7.46 14.55
CA LEU A 65 11.91 7.20 13.37
C LEU A 65 12.57 7.64 12.04
N TYR A 66 13.57 8.52 12.07
CA TYR A 66 14.28 8.96 10.85
C TYR A 66 14.98 7.78 10.12
N ILE A 67 15.36 6.73 10.86
CA ILE A 67 15.96 5.50 10.32
C ILE A 67 15.01 4.81 9.33
N LEU A 68 13.69 5.03 9.46
CA LEU A 68 12.71 4.51 8.49
C LEU A 68 12.95 5.02 7.07
N ASN A 69 13.48 6.24 6.91
CA ASN A 69 13.79 6.79 5.60
C ASN A 69 14.97 6.04 4.96
N GLU A 70 16.04 5.81 5.72
CA GLU A 70 17.22 5.05 5.26
C GLU A 70 16.84 3.60 4.91
N LEU A 71 16.06 2.94 5.76
CA LEU A 71 15.57 1.60 5.50
C LEU A 71 14.68 1.53 4.25
N ALA A 72 13.81 2.54 4.06
CA ALA A 72 12.97 2.61 2.87
C ALA A 72 13.82 2.78 1.60
N ASP A 73 14.87 3.59 1.65
CA ASP A 73 15.78 3.82 0.53
C ASP A 73 16.57 2.54 0.16
N ILE A 74 17.16 1.86 1.15
CA ILE A 74 17.83 0.55 0.97
C ILE A 74 16.88 -0.48 0.34
N ASN A 75 15.60 -0.43 0.72
CA ASN A 75 14.58 -1.33 0.21
C ASN A 75 13.90 -0.85 -1.09
N ASN A 76 14.32 0.30 -1.63
CA ASN A 76 13.74 0.97 -2.79
C ASN A 76 12.20 1.12 -2.66
N CYS A 77 11.76 1.62 -1.52
CA CYS A 77 10.37 1.88 -1.17
C CYS A 77 10.13 3.39 -1.03
N ASN A 78 9.09 3.90 -1.70
CA ASN A 78 8.69 5.30 -1.68
C ASN A 78 7.48 5.57 -0.76
N ASN A 79 7.05 4.55 -0.02
CA ASN A 79 6.07 4.62 1.03
C ASN A 79 6.51 3.70 2.18
N CYS A 80 6.14 4.04 3.41
CA CYS A 80 6.41 3.22 4.59
C CYS A 80 5.16 3.12 5.47
N ILE A 81 4.82 1.91 5.89
CA ILE A 81 3.81 1.61 6.89
C ILE A 81 4.53 1.01 8.10
N TYR A 82 4.54 1.75 9.20
CA TYR A 82 5.19 1.37 10.45
C TYR A 82 4.19 1.18 11.58
N PHE A 83 4.17 -0.02 12.16
CA PHE A 83 3.35 -0.36 13.31
C PHE A 83 4.11 -0.14 14.62
N GLU A 84 3.69 0.85 15.40
CA GLU A 84 4.24 1.17 16.71
C GLU A 84 3.34 0.59 17.82
N GLY A 85 3.76 -0.50 18.44
CA GLY A 85 3.07 -1.06 19.61
C GLY A 85 3.48 -0.35 20.90
N ARG A 86 2.52 0.05 21.73
CA ARG A 86 2.78 0.63 23.07
C ARG A 86 2.09 -0.19 24.15
N LYS A 87 2.77 -0.36 25.30
CA LYS A 87 2.27 -1.09 26.48
C LYS A 87 1.63 -2.46 26.16
N HIS A 88 2.06 -3.11 25.08
CA HIS A 88 1.49 -4.36 24.54
C HIS A 88 -0.04 -4.35 24.34
N THR A 89 -0.64 -3.18 24.18
CA THR A 89 -2.09 -2.98 24.13
C THR A 89 -2.44 -2.06 22.97
N ASP A 90 -1.90 -0.85 22.98
CA ASP A 90 -2.17 0.14 21.95
C ASP A 90 -1.36 -0.12 20.68
N LEU A 91 -1.98 0.12 19.53
CA LEU A 91 -1.34 0.09 18.23
C LEU A 91 -1.47 1.45 17.55
N TYR A 92 -0.33 2.03 17.21
CA TYR A 92 -0.28 3.18 16.31
C TYR A 92 0.27 2.75 14.96
N MET A 93 -0.29 3.27 13.89
CA MET A 93 0.15 3.01 12.53
C MET A 93 0.59 4.31 11.90
N TRP A 94 1.86 4.37 11.50
CA TRP A 94 2.40 5.46 10.72
C TRP A 94 2.35 5.09 9.25
N ILE A 95 1.78 5.96 8.43
CA ILE A 95 1.85 5.85 6.97
C ILE A 95 2.57 7.10 6.47
N SER A 96 3.68 6.91 5.77
CA SER A 96 4.50 8.01 5.27
C SER A 96 4.90 7.83 3.82
N LYS A 97 5.09 8.96 3.14
CA LYS A 97 5.84 9.05 1.89
C LYS A 97 7.30 9.29 2.24
N THR A 98 8.17 8.34 1.89
CA THR A 98 9.60 8.43 2.19
C THR A 98 10.35 9.07 1.02
N PRO A 99 11.41 9.87 1.27
CA PRO A 99 11.93 10.30 2.57
C PRO A 99 11.32 11.62 3.10
N ASN A 100 10.64 12.38 2.24
CA ASN A 100 10.29 13.79 2.50
C ASN A 100 8.96 14.00 3.22
N GLY A 101 8.22 12.93 3.52
CA GLY A 101 6.85 13.02 3.99
C GLY A 101 5.86 13.30 2.84
N PRO A 102 4.57 13.49 3.18
CA PRO A 102 4.01 13.64 4.53
C PRO A 102 4.03 12.33 5.34
N SER A 103 3.83 12.45 6.65
CA SER A 103 3.64 11.32 7.58
C SER A 103 2.34 11.51 8.36
N ILE A 104 1.54 10.45 8.41
CA ILE A 104 0.26 10.46 9.14
C ILE A 104 0.31 9.37 10.20
N LYS A 105 -0.05 9.72 11.43
CA LYS A 105 -0.13 8.80 12.56
C LYS A 105 -1.60 8.47 12.87
N PHE A 106 -1.95 7.21 12.77
CA PHE A 106 -3.25 6.68 13.14
C PHE A 106 -3.18 5.94 14.46
N HIS A 107 -4.19 6.13 15.31
CA HIS A 107 -4.46 5.23 16.43
C HIS A 107 -5.39 4.13 15.93
N VAL A 108 -4.91 2.88 15.92
CA VAL A 108 -5.65 1.75 15.34
C VAL A 108 -6.46 1.08 16.44
N THR A 109 -7.78 1.02 16.25
CA THR A 109 -8.73 0.41 17.18
C THR A 109 -9.62 -0.59 16.46
N ASN A 110 -10.33 -1.44 17.21
CA ASN A 110 -11.30 -2.42 16.67
C ASN A 110 -10.72 -3.29 15.55
N ILE A 111 -9.55 -3.89 15.82
CA ILE A 111 -8.86 -4.74 14.84
C ILE A 111 -9.57 -6.08 14.75
N HIS A 112 -10.11 -6.36 13.55
CA HIS A 112 -10.65 -7.65 13.16
C HIS A 112 -9.83 -8.24 12.02
N THR A 113 -9.20 -9.41 12.22
CA THR A 113 -8.28 -10.02 11.25
C THR A 113 -8.98 -11.04 10.35
N MET A 114 -8.38 -11.37 9.21
CA MET A 114 -8.96 -12.34 8.25
C MET A 114 -9.16 -13.75 8.82
N SER A 115 -8.49 -14.06 9.93
CA SER A 115 -8.64 -15.33 10.65
C SER A 115 -9.91 -15.42 11.51
N GLU A 116 -10.73 -14.37 11.58
CA GLU A 116 -11.96 -14.39 12.37
C GLU A 116 -13.06 -15.19 11.68
N LEU A 117 -13.77 -16.01 12.47
CA LEU A 117 -14.75 -16.99 11.97
C LEU A 117 -15.89 -16.34 11.16
N HIS A 118 -16.28 -15.13 11.50
CA HIS A 118 -17.40 -14.43 10.86
C HIS A 118 -17.03 -13.72 9.55
N LEU A 119 -15.74 -13.68 9.17
CA LEU A 119 -15.27 -13.07 7.93
C LEU A 119 -15.09 -14.15 6.85
N THR A 120 -16.19 -14.60 6.25
CA THR A 120 -16.20 -15.69 5.25
C THR A 120 -15.83 -15.26 3.83
N GLY A 121 -15.45 -13.99 3.64
CA GLY A 121 -15.04 -13.46 2.34
C GLY A 121 -13.63 -13.91 1.96
N ASN A 122 -13.41 -14.23 0.69
CA ASN A 122 -12.08 -14.59 0.18
C ASN A 122 -11.73 -13.78 -1.07
N CYS A 123 -10.45 -13.47 -1.25
CA CYS A 123 -9.93 -12.80 -2.44
C CYS A 123 -8.56 -13.38 -2.82
N LEU A 124 -8.27 -13.35 -4.11
CA LEU A 124 -7.01 -13.77 -4.70
C LEU A 124 -5.87 -12.93 -4.13
N LYS A 125 -4.90 -13.60 -3.53
CA LYS A 125 -3.65 -12.94 -3.14
C LYS A 125 -2.98 -12.29 -4.35
N GLY A 126 -2.79 -10.97 -4.28
CA GLY A 126 -2.18 -10.16 -5.33
C GLY A 126 -3.13 -9.68 -6.43
N SER A 127 -4.44 -9.94 -6.36
CA SER A 127 -5.39 -9.20 -7.21
C SER A 127 -5.35 -7.70 -6.88
N ARG A 128 -5.79 -6.88 -7.83
CA ARG A 128 -5.78 -5.43 -7.66
C ARG A 128 -7.12 -5.00 -7.03
N PRO A 129 -7.12 -4.41 -5.82
CA PRO A 129 -8.36 -3.92 -5.21
C PRO A 129 -8.92 -2.74 -5.99
N ILE A 130 -10.25 -2.62 -5.99
CA ILE A 130 -10.89 -1.32 -6.13
C ILE A 130 -10.72 -0.59 -4.79
N VAL A 131 -10.23 0.64 -4.82
CA VAL A 131 -10.13 1.47 -3.61
C VAL A 131 -11.25 2.49 -3.65
N SER A 132 -12.17 2.41 -2.69
CA SER A 132 -13.33 3.29 -2.56
C SER A 132 -13.17 4.20 -1.35
N PHE A 133 -13.42 5.49 -1.56
CA PHE A 133 -13.40 6.50 -0.51
C PHE A 133 -14.77 7.15 -0.39
N ASP A 134 -15.20 7.35 0.85
CA ASP A 134 -16.35 8.22 1.16
C ASP A 134 -16.10 9.67 0.70
N LYS A 135 -17.16 10.35 0.27
CA LYS A 135 -17.15 11.75 -0.16
C LYS A 135 -16.63 12.69 0.93
N THR A 136 -16.81 12.32 2.20
CA THR A 136 -16.29 13.08 3.34
C THR A 136 -14.78 13.32 3.26
N PHE A 137 -14.02 12.47 2.57
CA PHE A 137 -12.59 12.71 2.37
C PHE A 137 -12.27 13.96 1.55
N ASP A 138 -13.20 14.42 0.72
CA ASP A 138 -13.04 15.61 -0.12
C ASP A 138 -13.49 16.91 0.59
N SER A 139 -13.90 16.82 1.86
CA SER A 139 -14.44 17.97 2.61
C SER A 139 -13.37 18.92 3.14
N THR A 140 -12.26 18.41 3.69
CA THR A 140 -11.21 19.22 4.32
C THR A 140 -9.83 18.95 3.70
N PRO A 141 -8.89 19.91 3.75
CA PRO A 141 -7.55 19.72 3.18
C PRO A 141 -6.78 18.54 3.80
N HIS A 142 -6.91 18.32 5.11
CA HIS A 142 -6.23 17.21 5.78
C HIS A 142 -6.81 15.86 5.34
N TYR A 143 -8.13 15.74 5.14
CA TYR A 143 -8.71 14.50 4.64
C TYR A 143 -8.34 14.23 3.18
N LYS A 144 -8.27 15.26 2.33
CA LYS A 144 -7.76 15.12 0.96
C LYS A 144 -6.34 14.57 0.95
N LEU A 145 -5.47 15.10 1.81
CA LEU A 145 -4.10 14.61 1.95
C LEU A 145 -4.07 13.14 2.43
N ILE A 146 -4.88 12.80 3.43
CA ILE A 146 -4.99 11.43 3.94
C ILE A 146 -5.48 10.48 2.83
N LYS A 147 -6.50 10.88 2.06
CA LYS A 147 -7.02 10.12 0.91
C LYS A 147 -5.93 9.83 -0.11
N GLU A 148 -5.14 10.84 -0.49
CA GLU A 148 -4.02 10.66 -1.43
C GLU A 148 -2.93 9.73 -0.89
N VAL A 149 -2.56 9.86 0.39
CA VAL A 149 -1.55 8.97 1.00
C VAL A 149 -2.09 7.53 1.07
N LEU A 150 -3.34 7.34 1.48
CA LEU A 150 -3.99 6.02 1.51
C LEU A 150 -4.10 5.43 0.11
N LEU A 151 -4.49 6.22 -0.90
CA LEU A 151 -4.59 5.78 -2.28
C LEU A 151 -3.24 5.25 -2.78
N HIS A 152 -2.14 5.98 -2.56
CA HIS A 152 -0.80 5.53 -2.96
C HIS A 152 -0.34 4.24 -2.24
N ASN A 153 -0.77 4.01 -1.01
CA ASN A 153 -0.38 2.83 -0.24
C ASN A 153 -1.21 1.60 -0.59
N PHE A 154 -2.54 1.77 -0.71
CA PHE A 154 -3.49 0.67 -0.87
C PHE A 154 -3.88 0.38 -2.32
N SER A 155 -3.61 1.30 -3.27
CA SER A 155 -3.72 1.00 -4.70
C SER A 155 -2.55 0.15 -5.17
N THR A 156 -2.86 -1.02 -5.72
CA THR A 156 -1.83 -1.90 -6.30
C THR A 156 -1.39 -1.39 -7.68
N PRO A 157 -0.10 -1.04 -7.88
CA PRO A 157 0.40 -0.59 -9.17
C PRO A 157 0.44 -1.73 -10.20
N THR A 158 0.13 -1.41 -11.46
CA THR A 158 0.17 -2.36 -12.59
C THR A 158 1.56 -2.92 -12.85
N THR A 159 2.61 -2.25 -12.38
CA THR A 159 4.01 -2.67 -12.54
C THR A 159 4.48 -3.65 -11.46
N SER A 160 3.64 -4.02 -10.49
CA SER A 160 4.05 -4.93 -9.42
C SER A 160 4.21 -6.37 -9.94
N ARG A 161 5.29 -7.05 -9.52
CA ARG A 161 5.66 -8.38 -10.04
C ARG A 161 4.69 -9.49 -9.63
N ARG A 162 3.90 -9.28 -8.58
CA ARG A 162 3.04 -10.30 -7.94
C ARG A 162 1.56 -10.08 -8.21
N ILE A 163 1.21 -9.27 -9.22
CA ILE A 163 -0.20 -8.96 -9.50
C ILE A 163 -0.90 -10.11 -10.22
N LYS A 164 -2.21 -10.20 -9.98
CA LYS A 164 -3.13 -11.02 -10.77
C LYS A 164 -4.10 -10.11 -11.54
N PRO A 165 -4.54 -10.52 -12.75
CA PRO A 165 -5.31 -9.66 -13.64
C PRO A 165 -6.75 -9.39 -13.17
N PHE A 166 -7.29 -10.21 -12.27
CA PHE A 166 -8.68 -10.10 -11.81
C PHE A 166 -8.86 -9.07 -10.71
N VAL A 167 -10.06 -8.49 -10.67
CA VAL A 167 -10.54 -7.60 -9.62
C VAL A 167 -11.65 -8.34 -8.88
N ASP A 168 -11.36 -8.75 -7.64
CA ASP A 168 -12.23 -9.62 -6.86
C ASP A 168 -12.47 -9.12 -5.43
N HIS A 169 -11.94 -7.94 -5.09
CA HIS A 169 -12.19 -7.31 -3.81
C HIS A 169 -12.16 -5.78 -3.88
N VAL A 170 -12.82 -5.18 -2.90
CA VAL A 170 -12.90 -3.73 -2.72
C VAL A 170 -12.39 -3.37 -1.33
N ILE A 171 -11.40 -2.49 -1.29
CA ILE A 171 -10.97 -1.81 -0.08
C ILE A 171 -11.78 -0.53 0.05
N THR A 172 -12.41 -0.32 1.20
CA THR A 172 -13.24 0.85 1.47
C THR A 172 -12.70 1.63 2.65
N PHE A 173 -12.71 2.95 2.51
CA PHE A 173 -12.42 3.91 3.56
C PHE A 173 -13.62 4.83 3.76
N SER A 174 -14.18 4.87 4.96
CA SER A 174 -15.31 5.73 5.31
C SER A 174 -15.02 6.53 6.57
N ILE A 175 -15.49 7.78 6.64
CA ILE A 175 -15.31 8.62 7.82
C ILE A 175 -16.62 8.66 8.61
N VAL A 176 -16.58 8.20 9.86
CA VAL A 176 -17.73 8.27 10.78
C VAL A 176 -17.20 8.71 12.15
N ASP A 177 -17.81 9.76 12.72
CA ASP A 177 -17.43 10.35 14.01
C ASP A 177 -15.93 10.68 14.12
N GLY A 178 -15.37 11.24 13.04
CA GLY A 178 -13.95 11.60 12.96
C GLY A 178 -12.99 10.40 12.90
N ARG A 179 -13.50 9.18 12.75
CA ARG A 179 -12.72 7.95 12.62
C ARG A 179 -12.79 7.41 11.20
N ILE A 180 -11.66 6.90 10.71
CA ILE A 180 -11.58 6.22 9.42
C ILE A 180 -11.83 4.73 9.64
N TRP A 181 -12.91 4.22 9.05
CA TRP A 181 -13.23 2.81 8.99
C TRP A 181 -12.60 2.20 7.74
N PHE A 182 -11.80 1.15 7.93
CA PHE A 182 -11.23 0.34 6.86
C PHE A 182 -12.00 -0.98 6.78
N ARG A 183 -12.44 -1.35 5.57
CA ARG A 183 -13.04 -2.68 5.32
C ARG A 183 -12.60 -3.24 3.98
N ASN A 184 -12.46 -4.56 3.92
CA ASN A 184 -12.18 -5.31 2.70
C ASN A 184 -13.36 -6.23 2.38
N TYR A 185 -13.92 -6.10 1.19
CA TYR A 185 -15.08 -6.88 0.73
C TYR A 185 -14.72 -7.73 -0.47
N GLN A 186 -15.17 -8.98 -0.50
CA GLN A 186 -15.14 -9.82 -1.70
C GLN A 186 -16.19 -9.33 -2.71
N VAL A 187 -15.81 -9.19 -3.97
CA VAL A 187 -16.75 -8.99 -5.08
C VAL A 187 -17.28 -10.36 -5.51
N ARG A 188 -18.61 -10.52 -5.49
CA ARG A 188 -19.29 -11.68 -6.07
C ARG A 188 -20.15 -11.21 -7.23
N ILE A 189 -19.88 -11.76 -8.40
CA ILE A 189 -20.75 -11.63 -9.57
C ILE A 189 -21.64 -12.87 -9.54
N HIS A 190 -22.95 -12.66 -9.45
CA HIS A 190 -23.93 -13.75 -9.59
C HIS A 190 -24.25 -13.94 -11.07
#